data_AF-A0A7X5VRP9-F1
#
_entry.id   AF-A0A7X5VRP9-F1
#
_cell.length_a   1.000
_cell.length_b   1.000
_cell.length_c   1.000
_cell.angle_alpha   90.00
_cell.angle_beta   90.00
_cell.angle_gamma   90.00
#
_symmetry.space_group_name_H-M   'P 1'
#
loop_
_entity.id
_entity.type
_entity.pdbx_description
1 polymer ?
#
loop_
_entity_poly.entity_id
_entity_poly.type
_entity_poly.pdbx_seq_one_letter_code
_entity_poly.pdbx_strand_id
1 'polypeptide(L)' 'GRSADPAVERPPVLLITVDGLVAADAAPLGGAQEMPNLQRLVDQSAVWTTAQSATPMTRPAVAT' A
#
# COMPACT_ATOMS: atom_id res chain seq x y z
N GLY A 1 -12.05 26.21 30.18
CA GLY A 1 -10.72 25.56 30.30
C GLY A 1 -10.48 24.75 29.05
N ARG A 2 -9.45 25.09 28.27
CA ARG A 2 -9.06 24.32 27.08
C ARG A 2 -8.03 23.29 27.55
N SER A 3 -8.43 22.02 27.58
CA SER A 3 -7.51 20.92 27.83
C SER A 3 -6.53 20.88 26.66
N ALA A 4 -5.25 21.16 26.91
CA ALA A 4 -4.20 21.02 25.92
C ALA A 4 -3.98 19.52 25.71
N ASP A 5 -4.52 18.98 24.62
CA ASP A 5 -4.13 17.65 24.14
C ASP A 5 -2.68 17.79 23.64
N PRO A 6 -1.69 17.10 24.23
CA PRO A 6 -0.32 17.17 23.76
C PRO A 6 -0.31 16.67 22.32
N ALA A 7 0.11 17.52 21.39
CA ALA A 7 0.21 17.17 19.98
C ALA A 7 1.18 16.00 19.82
N VAL A 8 0.63 14.78 19.76
CA VAL A 8 1.38 13.58 19.43
C VAL A 8 1.95 13.81 18.05
N GLU A 9 3.27 13.99 17.95
CA GLU A 9 3.95 14.11 16.68
C GLU A 9 3.83 12.76 15.97
N ARG A 10 2.89 12.70 15.02
CA ARG A 10 2.68 11.50 14.20
C ARG A 10 3.63 11.57 13.01
N PRO A 11 4.35 10.48 12.69
CA PRO A 11 5.16 10.44 11.50
C PRO A 11 4.27 10.66 10.26
N PRO A 12 4.81 11.30 9.21
CA PRO A 12 4.07 11.47 7.97
C PRO A 12 3.70 10.11 7.38
N VAL A 13 2.47 9.99 6.88
CA VAL A 13 1.96 8.79 6.22
C VAL A 13 1.85 9.05 4.72
N LEU A 14 2.45 8.19 3.91
CA LEU A 14 2.34 8.20 2.46
C LEU A 14 1.53 6.98 2.01
N LEU A 15 0.43 7.23 1.28
CA LEU A 15 -0.41 6.20 0.68
C LEU A 15 -0.16 6.21 -0.84
N ILE A 16 0.25 5.06 -1.38
CA ILE A 16 0.50 4.88 -2.82
C ILE A 16 -0.46 3.82 -3.34
N THR A 17 -1.29 4.19 -4.31
CA THR A 17 -2.12 3.25 -5.07
C THR A 17 -1.62 3.20 -6.51
N VAL A 18 -1.61 2.01 -7.09
CA VAL A 18 -1.20 1.80 -8.49
C VAL A 18 -2.37 1.20 -9.24
N ASP A 19 -2.87 1.90 -10.24
CA ASP A 19 -3.98 1.41 -11.06
C ASP A 19 -3.53 0.25 -11.95
N GLY A 20 -4.36 -0.79 -12.02
CA GLY A 20 -4.10 -1.97 -12.85
C GLY A 20 -2.92 -2.86 -12.43
N LEU A 21 -2.30 -2.63 -11.27
CA LEU A 21 -1.24 -3.53 -10.78
C LEU A 21 -1.84 -4.86 -10.33
N VAL A 22 -1.52 -5.93 -11.05
CA VAL A 22 -1.86 -7.30 -10.67
C VAL A 22 -0.70 -7.88 -9.86
N ALA A 23 -0.92 -8.15 -8.57
CA ALA A 23 0.13 -8.62 -7.67
C ALA A 23 0.82 -9.91 -8.16
N ALA A 24 0.04 -10.82 -8.78
CA ALA A 24 0.54 -12.08 -9.31
C ALA A 24 1.54 -11.91 -10.47
N ASP A 25 1.60 -10.74 -11.11
CA ASP A 25 2.54 -10.48 -12.19
C ASP A 25 3.88 -9.96 -11.66
N ALA A 26 3.90 -9.30 -10.50
CA ALA A 26 5.09 -8.67 -9.94
C ALA A 26 6.04 -9.68 -9.28
N ALA A 27 7.29 -9.77 -9.75
CA ALA A 27 8.31 -10.67 -9.21
C ALA A 27 8.52 -10.53 -7.68
N PRO A 28 8.53 -9.33 -7.08
CA PRO A 28 8.63 -9.18 -5.62
C PRO A 28 7.48 -9.82 -4.83
N LEU A 29 6.37 -10.16 -5.50
CA LEU A 29 5.17 -10.77 -4.93
C LEU A 29 4.93 -12.21 -5.46
N GLY A 30 5.93 -12.80 -6.14
CA GLY A 30 5.87 -14.17 -6.66
C GLY A 30 5.55 -14.30 -8.15
N GLY A 31 5.45 -13.18 -8.88
CA GLY A 31 5.27 -13.14 -10.33
C GLY A 31 6.57 -13.23 -11.13
N ALA A 32 6.52 -12.80 -12.38
CA ALA A 32 7.67 -12.84 -13.30
C ALA A 32 8.20 -11.46 -13.72
N GLN A 33 7.42 -10.40 -13.53
CA GLN A 33 7.78 -9.05 -13.95
C GLN A 33 8.75 -8.41 -12.96
N GLU A 34 9.95 -8.07 -13.43
CA GLU A 34 10.94 -7.40 -12.60
C GLU A 34 10.49 -5.98 -12.21
N MET A 35 10.55 -5.69 -10.91
CA MET A 35 10.21 -4.39 -10.34
C MET A 35 11.20 -4.02 -9.22
N PRO A 36 12.41 -3.53 -9.55
CA PRO A 36 13.50 -3.37 -8.58
C PRO A 36 13.18 -2.36 -7.46
N ASN A 37 12.36 -1.35 -7.73
CA ASN A 37 11.94 -0.39 -6.71
C ASN A 37 10.92 -0.99 -5.74
N LEU A 38 10.01 -1.83 -6.25
CA LEU A 38 9.06 -2.57 -5.43
C LEU A 38 9.78 -3.64 -4.60
N GLN A 39 10.80 -4.31 -5.16
CA GLN A 39 11.65 -5.25 -4.42
C GLN A 39 12.29 -4.56 -3.21
N ARG A 40 12.94 -3.41 -3.43
CA ARG A 40 13.55 -2.63 -2.33
C ARG A 40 12.56 -2.24 -1.23
N LEU A 41 11.31 -1.97 -1.60
CA LEU A 41 10.25 -1.67 -0.64
C LEU A 41 9.84 -2.93 0.14
N VAL A 42 9.61 -4.05 -0.56
CA VAL A 42 9.26 -5.35 0.04
C VAL A 42 10.32 -5.82 1.03
N ASP A 43 11.60 -5.67 0.70
CA ASP A 43 12.72 -6.09 1.56
C ASP A 43 12.74 -5.38 2.93
N GLN A 44 12.06 -4.23 3.04
CA GLN A 44 12.04 -3.37 4.23
C GLN A 44 10.65 -3.31 4.89
N SER A 45 9.68 -4.08 4.40
CA SER A 45 8.27 -3.94 4.76
C SER A 45 7.64 -5.24 5.22
N ALA A 46 6.52 -5.12 5.92
CA ALA A 46 5.57 -6.21 6.04
C ALA A 46 4.77 -6.32 4.73
N VAL A 47 4.57 -7.56 4.24
CA VAL A 47 3.81 -7.83 3.01
C VAL A 47 2.54 -8.59 3.37
N TRP A 48 1.40 -8.10 2.89
CA TRP A 48 0.10 -8.75 3.07
C TRP A 48 -0.35 -9.40 1.75
N THR A 49 -0.06 -10.69 1.59
CA THR A 49 -0.35 -11.46 0.36
C THR A 49 -1.81 -11.87 0.22
N THR A 50 -2.61 -11.74 1.28
CA THR A 50 -4.04 -12.07 1.30
C THR A 50 -4.95 -10.84 1.24
N ALA A 51 -4.38 -9.66 0.96
CA ALA A 51 -5.14 -8.42 0.85
C ALA A 51 -6.07 -8.48 -0.37
N GLN A 52 -7.30 -7.97 -0.21
CA GLN A 52 -8.31 -7.92 -1.27
C GLN A 52 -8.82 -6.49 -1.40
N SER A 53 -9.05 -6.05 -2.64
CA SER A 53 -9.80 -4.82 -2.89
C SER A 53 -11.26 -5.00 -2.47
N ALA A 54 -11.89 -3.96 -1.92
CA ALA A 54 -13.31 -3.97 -1.59
C ALA A 54 -14.21 -4.17 -2.83
N THR A 55 -13.69 -3.89 -4.02
CA THR A 55 -14.43 -3.97 -5.30
C THR A 55 -13.49 -4.23 -6.48
N PRO A 56 -13.94 -4.94 -7.54
CA PRO A 56 -13.15 -5.16 -8.74
C PRO A 56 -13.07 -3.92 -9.67
N MET A 57 -13.86 -2.87 -9.42
CA MET A 57 -13.86 -1.66 -10.25
C MET A 57 -12.90 -0.60 -9.68
N THR A 58 -12.09 0.05 -10.53
CA THR A 58 -11.10 1.05 -10.11
C THR A 58 -11.72 2.25 -9.37
N ARG A 59 -12.83 2.81 -9.89
CA ARG A 59 -13.42 4.03 -9.32
C ARG A 59 -14.01 3.84 -7.91
N PRO A 60 -14.78 2.78 -7.62
CA PRO A 60 -15.20 2.52 -6.25
C PRO A 60 -14.06 2.04 -5.33
N ALA A 61 -12.99 1.43 -5.86
CA ALA A 61 -11.88 0.91 -5.04
C ALA A 61 -11.05 2.01 -4.34
N VAL A 62 -11.00 3.22 -4.91
CA VAL A 62 -10.27 4.35 -4.34
C VAL A 62 -11.15 5.18 -3.38
N ALA A 63 -12.46 4.98 -3.41
CA ALA A 63 -13.43 5.74 -2.61
C ALA A 63 -13.79 5.10 -1.25
N THR A 64 -13.33 3.87 -1.00
CA THR A 64 -13.56 3.07 0.22
C THR A 64 -12.38 3.11 1.16
#